data_AF-M4DN05-F1
#
_entry.id   AF-M4DN05-F1
#
_cell.length_a   1.000
_cell.length_b   1.000
_cell.length_c   1.000
_cell.angle_alpha   90.00
_cell.angle_beta   90.00
_cell.angle_gamma   90.00
#
_symmetry.space_group_name_H-M   'P 1'
#
loop_
_entity.id
_entity.type
_entity.pdbx_description
1 polymer ?
#
loop_
_entity_poly.entity_id
_entity_poly.type
_entity_poly.pdbx_seq_one_letter_code
_entity_poly.pdbx_strand_id
1 'polypeptide(L)' 'MDIMRLLRDKSPLPIAAYQVSGEYSMIKAGGVLKMIDEEKVMMESLMCLRRAGADIILTYFALQAATYLCNQKR' A
#
# COMPACT_ATOMS: atom_id res chain seq x y z
N MET A 1 -9.46 5.18 5.68
CA MET A 1 -8.41 6.02 5.04
C MET A 1 -8.76 7.51 5.15
N ASP A 2 -9.49 7.89 6.20
CA ASP A 2 -10.29 9.11 6.21
C ASP A 2 -9.52 10.28 6.79
N ILE A 3 -8.64 10.01 7.76
CA ILE A 3 -7.72 11.00 8.34
C ILE A 3 -6.73 11.50 7.30
N MET A 4 -6.18 10.61 6.46
CA MET A 4 -5.30 11.03 5.36
C MET A 4 -6.03 11.93 4.37
N ARG A 5 -7.29 11.59 4.02
CA ARG A 5 -8.09 12.43 3.13
C ARG A 5 -8.35 13.81 3.73
N LEU A 6 -8.72 13.86 5.01
CA LEU A 6 -8.92 15.10 5.75
C LEU A 6 -7.64 15.96 5.79
N LEU A 7 -6.48 15.33 6.00
CA LEU A 7 -5.18 16.01 5.97
C LEU A 7 -4.87 16.56 4.58
N ARG A 8 -5.11 15.79 3.52
CA ARG A 8 -4.88 16.22 2.13
C ARG A 8 -5.73 17.43 1.75
N ASP A 9 -6.96 17.49 2.26
CA ASP A 9 -7.90 18.60 2.03
C ASP A 9 -7.53 19.87 2.84
N LYS A 10 -6.80 19.72 3.96
CA LYS A 10 -6.47 20.84 4.88
C LYS A 10 -5.03 21.32 4.84
N SER A 11 -4.12 20.56 4.22
CA SER A 11 -2.70 20.89 4.17
C SER A 11 -2.17 20.80 2.74
N PRO A 12 -1.39 21.79 2.27
CA PRO A 12 -0.69 21.70 1.00
C PRO A 12 0.59 20.85 1.08
N LEU A 13 1.07 20.53 2.28
CA LEU A 13 2.34 19.82 2.47
C LEU A 13 2.30 18.38 1.96
N PRO A 14 3.45 17.78 1.62
CA PRO A 14 3.54 16.37 1.27
C PRO A 14 3.09 15.47 2.43
N ILE A 15 2.31 14.43 2.12
CA ILE A 15 1.81 13.47 3.11
C ILE A 15 2.51 12.12 2.92
N ALA A 16 3.19 11.65 3.96
CA ALA A 16 3.72 10.29 4.02
C ALA A 16 2.77 9.39 4.81
N ALA A 17 2.49 8.19 4.29
CA ALA A 17 1.74 7.15 4.97
C ALA A 17 2.61 5.91 5.18
N TYR A 18 2.50 5.28 6.35
CA TYR A 18 3.21 4.05 6.66
C TYR A 18 2.25 2.87 6.68
N GLN A 19 2.44 1.92 5.76
CA GLN A 19 1.77 0.63 5.78
C GLN A 19 2.50 -0.27 6.78
N VAL A 20 1.95 -0.34 8.00
CA VAL A 20 2.60 -0.93 9.16
C VAL A 20 2.78 -2.45 9.02
N SER A 21 3.62 -3.02 9.88
CA SER A 21 3.98 -4.45 9.86
C SER A 21 2.78 -5.38 10.03
N GLY A 22 1.76 -4.98 10.80
CA GLY A 22 0.52 -5.74 10.99
C GLY A 22 -0.29 -5.87 9.69
N GLU A 23 -0.42 -4.79 8.93
CA GLU A 23 -1.11 -4.79 7.63
C GLU A 23 -0.35 -5.65 6.61
N TYR A 24 0.98 -5.51 6.57
CA TYR A 24 1.83 -6.37 5.75
C TYR A 24 1.64 -7.86 6.08
N SER A 25 1.74 -8.21 7.37
CA SER A 25 1.64 -9.59 7.82
C SER A 25 0.25 -10.18 7.56
N MET A 26 -0.80 -9.37 7.66
CA MET A 26 -2.17 -9.78 7.35
C MET A 26 -2.33 -10.16 5.88
N ILE A 27 -1.83 -9.33 4.96
CA ILE A 27 -1.89 -9.63 3.51
C ILE A 27 -1.04 -10.88 3.18
N LYS A 28 0.17 -10.98 3.73
CA LYS A 28 1.03 -12.16 3.55
C LYS A 28 0.37 -13.44 4.06
N ALA A 29 -0.22 -13.41 5.25
CA ALA A 29 -0.90 -14.57 5.81
C ALA A 29 -2.10 -14.98 4.93
N GLY A 30 -2.89 -14.01 4.47
CA GLY A 30 -4.02 -14.27 3.56
C GLY A 30 -3.58 -14.90 2.23
N GLY A 31 -2.44 -14.46 1.68
CA GLY A 31 -1.83 -15.04 0.49
C GLY A 31 -1.37 -16.49 0.68
N VAL A 32 -0.63 -16.75 1.77
CA VAL A 32 -0.17 -18.10 2.14
C VAL A 32 -1.35 -19.05 2.34
N LEU A 33 -2.42 -18.60 3.00
CA LEU A 33 -3.64 -19.37 3.23
C LEU A 33 -4.54 -19.47 1.98
N LYS A 34 -4.15 -18.85 0.86
CA LYS A 34 -4.94 -18.77 -0.39
C LYS A 34 -6.35 -18.22 -0.20
N MET A 35 -6.54 -17.39 0.83
CA MET A 35 -7.81 -16.70 1.08
C MET A 35 -7.98 -15.47 0.19
N ILE A 36 -6.86 -14.91 -0.26
CA ILE A 36 -6.81 -13.75 -1.15
C ILE A 36 -5.72 -13.94 -2.23
N ASP A 37 -5.85 -13.20 -3.32
CA ASP A 37 -4.77 -12.99 -4.28
C ASP A 37 -3.81 -11.94 -3.71
N GLU A 38 -2.68 -12.41 -3.17
CA GLU A 38 -1.73 -11.58 -2.41
C GLU A 38 -1.25 -10.36 -3.21
N GLU A 39 -0.85 -10.58 -4.46
CA GLU A 39 -0.26 -9.54 -5.31
C GLU A 39 -1.30 -8.46 -5.64
N LYS A 40 -2.53 -8.87 -5.97
CA LYS A 40 -3.62 -7.92 -6.24
C LYS A 40 -4.00 -7.12 -5.00
N VAL A 41 -4.18 -7.77 -3.84
CA VAL A 41 -4.59 -7.09 -2.61
C VAL A 41 -3.47 -6.18 -2.09
N MET A 42 -2.20 -6.59 -2.21
CA MET A 42 -1.05 -5.73 -1.94
C MET A 42 -1.13 -4.45 -2.77
N MET A 43 -1.27 -4.57 -4.10
CA MET A 43 -1.33 -3.42 -5.00
C MET A 43 -2.56 -2.54 -4.75
N GLU A 44 -3.72 -3.14 -4.48
CA GLU A 44 -4.95 -2.42 -4.14
C GLU A 44 -4.78 -1.60 -2.85
N SER A 45 -4.16 -2.17 -1.81
CA SER A 45 -3.87 -1.47 -0.56
C SER A 45 -2.98 -0.23 -0.78
N LEU A 46 -1.91 -0.38 -1.57
CA LEU A 46 -1.01 0.73 -1.91
C LEU A 46 -1.71 1.79 -2.77
N MET A 47 -2.53 1.38 -3.72
CA MET A 47 -3.34 2.31 -4.53
C MET A 47 -4.37 3.06 -3.68
N CYS A 48 -4.96 2.41 -2.66
CA CYS A 48 -5.87 3.07 -1.73
C CYS A 48 -5.18 4.14 -0.91
N LEU A 49 -3.95 3.90 -0.44
CA LEU A 49 -3.13 4.91 0.24
C LEU A 49 -2.83 6.12 -0.67
N ARG A 50 -2.43 5.85 -1.91
CA ARG A 50 -2.19 6.89 -2.92
C ARG A 50 -3.46 7.69 -3.20
N ARG A 51 -4.60 7.02 -3.41
CA ARG A 51 -5.92 7.64 -3.63
C ARG A 51 -6.39 8.48 -2.45
N ALA A 52 -6.10 8.05 -1.23
CA ALA A 52 -6.45 8.79 -0.02
C ALA A 52 -5.65 10.09 0.15
N GLY A 53 -4.56 10.27 -0.60
CA GLY A 53 -3.77 11.50 -0.63
C GLY A 53 -2.34 11.35 -0.15
N ALA A 54 -1.81 10.12 -0.02
CA ALA A 54 -0.38 9.93 0.24
C ALA A 54 0.46 10.33 -0.99
N ASP A 55 1.48 11.14 -0.73
CA ASP A 55 2.56 11.45 -1.66
C ASP A 55 3.69 10.42 -1.56
N ILE A 56 3.94 9.92 -0.36
CA ILE A 56 4.98 8.94 -0.07
C ILE A 56 4.34 7.78 0.70
N ILE A 57 4.66 6.54 0.30
CA ILE A 57 4.22 5.34 1.02
C ILE A 57 5.46 4.60 1.51
N LEU A 58 5.58 4.48 2.83
CA LEU A 58 6.55 3.63 3.48
C LEU A 58 5.90 2.25 3.63
N THR A 59 6.53 1.20 3.09
CA THR A 59 5.96 -0.15 3.11
C THR A 59 7.04 -1.22 2.96
N TYR A 60 6.82 -2.36 3.60
CA TYR A 60 7.62 -3.58 3.40
C TYR A 60 7.41 -4.20 2.01
N PHE A 61 6.29 -3.88 1.35
CA PHE A 61 5.99 -4.35 0.00
C PHE A 61 6.73 -3.56 -1.10
N ALA A 62 7.57 -2.57 -0.77
CA ALA A 62 8.14 -1.65 -1.74
C ALA A 62 8.84 -2.36 -2.91
N LEU A 63 9.67 -3.37 -2.62
CA LEU A 63 10.38 -4.13 -3.66
C LEU A 63 9.43 -4.98 -4.52
N GLN A 64 8.42 -5.60 -3.89
CA GLN A 64 7.42 -6.43 -4.57
C GLN A 64 6.54 -5.58 -5.49
N ALA A 65 6.05 -4.44 -4.99
CA ALA A 65 5.28 -3.48 -5.78
C ALA A 65 6.11 -2.90 -6.95
N ALA A 66 7.38 -2.57 -6.74
CA ALA A 66 8.26 -2.10 -7.81
C ALA A 66 8.45 -3.16 -8.92
N THR A 67 8.64 -4.43 -8.52
CA THR A 67 8.77 -5.56 -9.45
C THR A 67 7.50 -5.70 -10.31
N TYR A 68 6.34 -5.63 -9.66
CA TYR A 68 5.03 -5.69 -10.32
C TYR A 68 4.83 -4.54 -11.32
N LEU A 69 5.08 -3.29 -10.89
CA LEU A 69 4.89 -2.09 -11.72
C LEU A 69 5.83 -2.04 -12.93
N CYS A 70 7.06 -2.53 -12.76
CA CYS A 70 8.04 -2.58 -13.84
C CYS A 70 7.86 -3.78 -14.78
N ASN A 71 6.79 -4.58 -14.60
CA ASN A 71 6.56 -5.84 -15.33
C ASN A 71 7.78 -6.77 -15.34
N GLN A 72 8.59 -6.72 -14.28
CA GLN A 72 9.73 -7.61 -14.14
C GLN A 72 9.21 -8.96 -13.65
N LYS A 73 8.96 -9.87 -14.59
CA LYS A 73 8.76 -11.28 -14.23
C LYS A 73 10.10 -11.82 -13.72
N ARG A 74 10.11 -12.30 -12.47
CA ARG A 74 11.19 -13.19 -12.01
C ARG A 74 11.16 -14.50 -12.76
#